data_AF-A0A429PL29-F1
#
_entry.id   AF-A0A429PL29-F1
#
_cell.length_a   1.000
_cell.length_b   1.000
_cell.length_c   1.000
_cell.angle_alpha   90.00
_cell.angle_beta   90.00
_cell.angle_gamma   90.00
#
_symmetry.space_group_name_H-M   'P 1'
#
loop_
_entity.id
_entity.type
_entity.pdbx_description
1 polymer ?
#
loop_
_entity_poly.entity_id
_entity_poly.type
_entity_poly.pdbx_seq_one_letter_code
_entity_poly.pdbx_strand_id
1 'polypeptide(L)'
;MSECPHLAELPRPEPAPLADTCPECLADGTHPVQLRLCLTCGHVGCCDSSVGRHATAHHASTGHPVMRTFEPGERWRWCFVDGAIV
;
A
#
# COMPACT_ATOMS: atom_id res chain seq x y z
N MET A 1 13.14 13.28 -2.06
CA MET A 1 12.19 12.52 -2.88
C MET A 1 13.03 11.82 -3.92
N SER A 2 13.36 10.55 -3.69
CA SER A 2 14.14 9.78 -4.64
C SER A 2 13.22 9.34 -5.76
N GLU A 3 13.56 9.68 -7.01
CA GLU A 3 12.88 9.15 -8.19
C GLU A 3 13.14 7.65 -8.29
N CYS A 4 12.19 6.89 -7.78
CA CYS A 4 12.19 5.43 -7.84
C CYS A 4 11.76 4.98 -9.23
N PRO A 5 12.53 4.12 -9.93
CA PRO A 5 12.16 3.62 -11.26
C PRO A 5 10.82 2.88 -11.24
N HIS A 6 10.47 2.23 -10.12
CA HIS A 6 9.20 1.53 -9.97
C HIS A 6 7.98 2.44 -10.06
N LEU A 7 8.11 3.77 -9.83
CA LEU A 7 7.03 4.72 -10.07
C LEU A 7 6.71 4.89 -11.55
N ALA A 8 7.72 4.76 -12.42
CA ALA A 8 7.54 4.85 -13.86
C ALA A 8 6.80 3.63 -14.42
N GLU A 9 6.94 2.48 -13.76
CA GLU A 9 6.31 1.21 -14.13
C GLU A 9 4.85 1.08 -13.66
N LEU A 10 4.35 2.04 -12.87
CA LEU A 10 2.99 2.00 -12.36
C LEU A 10 1.95 2.24 -13.47
N PRO A 11 0.79 1.55 -13.39
CA PRO A 11 -0.32 1.79 -14.31
C PRO A 11 -0.82 3.23 -14.22
N ARG A 12 -1.23 3.77 -15.38
CA ARG A 12 -1.85 5.10 -15.51
C ARG A 12 -3.19 4.95 -16.25
N PRO A 13 -4.32 5.39 -15.66
CA PRO A 13 -4.44 6.09 -14.37
C PRO A 13 -4.14 5.21 -13.15
N GLU A 14 -3.91 5.83 -11.98
CA GLU A 14 -3.76 5.10 -10.71
C GLU A 14 -5.02 4.22 -10.46
N PRO A 15 -4.85 2.98 -9.97
CA PRO A 15 -5.99 2.10 -9.71
C PRO A 15 -6.86 2.64 -8.57
N ALA A 16 -8.17 2.40 -8.70
CA ALA A 16 -9.10 2.66 -7.61
C ALA A 16 -8.88 1.67 -6.46
N PRO A 17 -9.14 2.08 -5.19
CA PRO A 17 -9.13 1.16 -4.08
C PRO A 17 -10.18 0.06 -4.27
N LEU A 18 -9.77 -1.19 -4.10
CA LEU A 18 -10.68 -2.35 -4.18
C LEU A 18 -11.57 -2.50 -2.95
N ALA A 19 -11.17 -1.87 -1.84
CA ALA A 19 -11.90 -1.86 -0.58
C ALA A 19 -11.68 -0.53 0.15
N ASP A 20 -12.63 -0.13 0.99
CA ASP A 20 -12.51 1.08 1.83
C ASP A 20 -11.57 0.89 3.02
N THR A 21 -11.23 -0.36 3.35
CA THR A 21 -10.35 -0.73 4.46
C THR A 21 -9.56 -2.00 4.13
N CYS A 22 -8.64 -2.40 5.00
CA CYS A 22 -7.89 -3.64 4.88
C CYS A 22 -8.82 -4.85 5.11
N PRO A 23 -9.14 -5.64 4.07
CA PRO A 23 -10.07 -6.76 4.18
C PRO A 23 -9.56 -7.85 5.12
N GLU A 24 -8.25 -8.04 5.21
CA GLU A 24 -7.63 -9.02 6.11
C GLU A 24 -7.77 -8.59 7.58
N CYS A 25 -7.54 -7.31 7.91
CA CYS A 25 -7.79 -6.80 9.25
C CYS A 25 -9.27 -6.94 9.64
N LEU A 26 -10.18 -6.65 8.70
CA LEU A 26 -11.61 -6.82 8.92
C LEU A 26 -11.97 -8.28 9.20
N ALA A 27 -11.38 -9.23 8.45
CA ALA A 27 -11.59 -10.66 8.65
C ALA A 27 -11.05 -11.15 10.00
N ASP A 28 -9.91 -10.62 10.44
CA ASP A 28 -9.31 -10.93 11.75
C ASP A 28 -10.02 -10.22 12.92
N GLY A 29 -10.97 -9.31 12.65
CA GLY A 29 -11.60 -8.47 13.68
C GLY A 29 -10.63 -7.50 14.34
N THR A 30 -9.56 -7.12 13.64
CA THR A 30 -8.54 -6.18 14.11
C THR A 30 -8.73 -4.81 13.44
N HIS A 31 -8.25 -3.76 14.10
CA HIS A 31 -8.29 -2.41 13.53
C HIS A 31 -6.92 -2.01 12.97
N PRO A 32 -6.85 -1.62 11.69
CA PRO A 32 -5.62 -1.09 11.11
C PRO A 32 -5.29 0.27 11.72
N VAL A 33 -4.01 0.54 11.95
CA VAL A 33 -3.54 1.85 12.44
C VAL A 33 -3.56 2.89 11.31
N GLN A 34 -3.08 2.50 10.13
CA GLN A 34 -3.12 3.29 8.90
C GLN A 34 -3.27 2.36 7.70
N LEU A 35 -3.90 2.87 6.64
CA LEU A 35 -4.15 2.13 5.41
C LEU A 35 -3.19 2.53 4.29
N ARG A 36 -2.85 1.56 3.44
CA ARG A 36 -2.01 1.74 2.25
C ARG A 36 -2.71 1.14 1.04
N LEU A 37 -2.75 1.89 -0.05
CA LEU A 37 -3.29 1.49 -1.34
C LEU A 37 -2.15 1.08 -2.27
N CYS A 38 -2.21 -0.14 -2.80
CA CYS A 38 -1.31 -0.61 -3.84
C CYS A 38 -1.59 0.08 -5.16
N LEU A 39 -0.58 0.76 -5.70
CA LEU A 39 -0.70 1.50 -6.95
C LEU A 39 -0.57 0.61 -8.20
N THR A 40 -0.31 -0.69 -8.03
CA THR A 40 -0.26 -1.64 -9.15
C THR A 40 -1.60 -2.33 -9.37
N CYS A 41 -2.29 -2.75 -8.30
CA CYS A 41 -3.52 -3.53 -8.40
C CYS A 41 -4.74 -2.94 -7.67
N GLY A 42 -4.57 -1.89 -6.86
CA GLY A 42 -5.66 -1.29 -6.09
C GLY A 42 -5.96 -1.95 -4.74
N HIS A 43 -5.17 -2.94 -4.31
CA HIS A 43 -5.35 -3.59 -2.99
C HIS A 43 -5.13 -2.60 -1.84
N VAL A 44 -5.97 -2.67 -0.81
CA VAL A 44 -5.82 -1.86 0.40
C VAL A 44 -5.34 -2.76 1.55
N GLY A 45 -4.18 -2.44 2.12
CA GLY A 45 -3.57 -3.19 3.22
C GLY A 45 -3.21 -2.30 4.40
N CYS A 46 -3.11 -2.88 5.59
CA CYS A 46 -2.67 -2.15 6.78
C CYS A 46 -1.14 -1.96 6.81
N CYS A 47 -0.69 -0.86 7.41
CA CYS A 47 0.73 -0.52 7.51
C CYS A 47 1.53 -1.50 8.41
N ASP A 48 2.87 -1.41 8.36
CA ASP A 48 3.78 -2.22 9.17
C ASP A 48 3.65 -2.04 10.69
N SER A 49 3.08 -0.91 11.13
CA SER A 49 2.78 -0.64 12.53
C SER A 49 1.51 -1.34 13.02
N SER A 50 0.69 -1.86 12.09
CA SER A 50 -0.47 -2.69 12.44
C SER A 50 -0.03 -4.13 12.66
N VAL A 51 -0.71 -4.86 13.56
CA VAL A 51 -0.35 -6.24 13.93
C VAL A 51 -0.22 -7.17 12.72
N GLY A 52 -1.11 -7.03 11.73
CA GLY A 52 -1.16 -7.90 10.54
C GLY A 52 -0.13 -7.59 9.46
N ARG A 53 0.44 -6.37 9.41
CA ARG A 53 1.42 -5.93 8.39
C ARG A 53 1.02 -6.31 6.95
N HIS A 54 -0.26 -6.21 6.62
CA HIS A 54 -0.83 -6.75 5.39
C HIS A 54 -0.29 -6.06 4.12
N ALA A 55 0.09 -4.79 4.18
CA ALA A 55 0.78 -4.13 3.07
C ALA A 55 2.11 -4.83 2.70
N THR A 56 2.89 -5.24 3.70
CA THR A 56 4.16 -5.95 3.48
C THR A 56 3.94 -7.40 3.06
N ALA A 57 2.96 -8.08 3.64
CA ALA A 57 2.56 -9.41 3.20
C ALA A 57 2.08 -9.41 1.74
N HIS A 58 1.29 -8.41 1.35
CA HIS A 58 0.86 -8.21 -0.03
C HIS A 58 2.03 -7.98 -0.97
N HIS A 59 2.97 -7.11 -0.61
CA HIS A 59 4.20 -6.92 -1.39
C HIS A 59 4.98 -8.23 -1.55
N ALA A 60 5.19 -8.98 -0.46
CA ALA A 60 5.92 -10.25 -0.50
C ALA A 60 5.23 -11.32 -1.36
N SER A 61 3.89 -11.33 -1.40
CA SER A 61 3.10 -12.29 -2.17
C SER A 61 2.99 -11.95 -3.65
N THR A 62 2.84 -10.65 -3.97
CA THR A 62 2.54 -10.19 -5.34
C THR A 62 3.73 -9.58 -6.08
N GLY A 63 4.75 -9.15 -5.34
CA GLY A 63 5.88 -8.38 -5.87
C GLY A 63 5.56 -6.92 -6.17
N HIS A 64 4.37 -6.41 -5.79
CA HIS A 64 4.01 -5.02 -6.09
C HIS A 64 4.88 -4.02 -5.34
N PRO A 65 5.66 -3.17 -6.02
CA PRO A 65 6.76 -2.44 -5.39
C PRO A 65 6.32 -1.18 -4.65
N VAL A 66 5.21 -0.55 -5.05
CA VAL A 66 4.81 0.77 -4.54
C VAL A 66 3.39 0.77 -3.99
N MET A 67 3.24 1.38 -2.82
CA MET A 67 1.94 1.71 -2.23
C MET A 67 1.87 3.18 -1.83
N ARG A 68 0.67 3.76 -1.90
CA ARG A 68 0.35 5.11 -1.46
C ARG A 68 -0.37 5.05 -0.11
N THR A 69 -0.18 6.05 0.73
CA THR A 69 -1.06 6.25 1.91
C THR A 69 -2.52 6.39 1.46
N PHE A 70 -3.42 5.69 2.14
CA PHE A 70 -4.86 5.79 1.93
C PHE A 70 -5.53 6.69 2.98
N GLU A 71 -4.72 7.41 3.78
CA GLU A 71 -5.21 8.34 4.78
C GLU A 71 -5.70 9.66 4.15
N PRO A 72 -6.76 10.26 4.72
CA PRO A 72 -7.28 11.52 4.21
C PRO A 72 -6.26 12.66 4.39
N GLY A 73 -5.92 13.31 3.27
CA GLY A 73 -5.03 14.48 3.25
C GLY A 73 -3.56 14.17 2.97
N GLU A 74 -3.15 12.90 3.03
CA GLU A 74 -1.79 12.49 2.68
C GLU A 74 -1.73 11.88 1.27
N ARG A 75 -0.60 12.06 0.58
CA ARG A 75 -0.40 11.56 -0.80
C ARG A 75 0.98 10.96 -1.05
N TRP A 76 1.78 10.77 0.01
CA TRP A 76 3.10 10.20 -0.13
C TRP A 76 3.03 8.73 -0.54
N ARG A 77 4.06 8.26 -1.24
CA ARG A 77 4.18 6.88 -1.70
C ARG A 77 5.39 6.25 -1.03
N TRP A 78 5.31 4.95 -0.82
CA TRP A 78 6.38 4.14 -0.25
C TRP A 78 6.72 3.04 -1.22
N CYS A 79 8.01 2.94 -1.55
CA CYS A 79 8.52 1.82 -2.29
C CYS A 79 9.09 0.79 -1.31
N PHE A 80 8.56 -0.43 -1.35
CA PHE A 80 9.05 -1.54 -0.54
C PHE A 80 10.42 -2.03 -1.01
N VAL A 81 10.74 -1.87 -2.29
CA VAL A 81 12.04 -2.25 -2.86
C VAL A 81 13.14 -1.29 -2.40
N ASP A 82 12.88 0.02 -2.45
CA ASP A 82 13.84 1.04 -2.00
C ASP A 82 13.83 1.26 -0.48
N GLY A 83 12.78 0.81 0.21
CA GLY A 83 12.61 1.03 1.65
C GLY A 83 12.52 2.50 2.03
N ALA A 84 11.95 3.33 1.14
CA ALA A 84 11.93 4.78 1.29
C ALA A 84 10.64 5.42 0.74
N ILE A 85 10.39 6.65 1.15
CA ILE A 85 9.34 7.51 0.57
C ILE A 85 9.80 8.01 -0.79
N VAL A 86 8.92 7.84 -1.80
CA VAL A 86 9.17 8.13 -3.22
C VAL A 86 8.10 9.07 -3.78
#